data_AF-A0A0B7H731-F1
#
_entry.id   AF-A0A0B7H731-F1
#
_cell.length_a   1.000
_cell.length_b   1.000
_cell.length_c   1.000
_cell.angle_alpha   90.00
_cell.angle_beta   90.00
_cell.angle_gamma   90.00
#
_symmetry.space_group_name_H-M   'P 1'
#
loop_
_entity.id
_entity.type
_entity.pdbx_description
1 polymer ?
#
loop_
_entity_poly.entity_id
_entity_poly.type
_entity_poly.pdbx_seq_one_letter_code
_entity_poly.pdbx_strand_id
1 'polypeptide(L)' 'MTITLEYIDIQIPNFFTPDGDGFNDNWAPKNTQNYPYIQTHIFDRYGRKITTINQKQKWDGTYNKNNCLQVTTGTSSR' A
#
# COMPACT_ATOMS: atom_id res chain seq x y z
N MET A 1 37.33 -0.63 15.45
CA MET A 1 36.18 -1.51 15.13
C MET A 1 35.33 -0.75 14.12
N THR A 2 35.13 -1.29 12.93
CA THR A 2 34.36 -0.64 11.86
C THR A 2 33.08 -1.42 11.67
N ILE A 3 31.94 -0.75 11.76
CA ILE A 3 30.63 -1.35 11.46
C ILE A 3 30.38 -1.10 9.98
N THR A 4 30.26 -2.17 9.21
CA THR A 4 29.90 -2.10 7.78
C THR A 4 28.38 -2.12 7.65
N LEU A 5 27.80 -1.02 7.20
CA LEU A 5 26.40 -0.97 6.79
C LEU A 5 26.34 -1.29 5.30
N GLU A 6 25.65 -2.37 4.93
CA GLU A 6 25.34 -2.61 3.52
C GLU A 6 24.27 -1.62 3.06
N TYR A 7 24.61 -0.81 2.07
CA TYR A 7 23.66 0.09 1.43
C TYR A 7 22.81 -0.73 0.45
N ILE A 8 21.51 -0.85 0.74
CA ILE A 8 20.53 -1.48 -0.14
C ILE A 8 19.61 -0.40 -0.68
N ASP A 9 19.56 -0.27 -2.01
CA ASP A 9 18.74 0.73 -2.67
C ASP A 9 17.25 0.39 -2.60
N ILE A 10 16.42 1.42 -2.37
CA ILE A 10 14.97 1.29 -2.27
C ILE A 10 14.41 1.19 -3.69
N GLN A 11 13.65 0.14 -3.96
CA GLN A 11 13.00 -0.03 -5.26
C GLN A 11 11.53 0.39 -5.18
N ILE A 12 11.12 1.30 -6.05
CA ILE A 12 9.75 1.79 -6.15
C ILE A 12 9.08 1.13 -7.35
N PRO A 13 8.10 0.23 -7.16
CA PRO A 13 7.38 -0.37 -8.29
C PRO A 13 6.59 0.68 -9.07
N ASN A 14 6.68 0.63 -10.40
CA ASN A 14 5.97 1.57 -11.29
C ASN A 14 4.46 1.29 -11.39
N PHE A 15 4.05 0.03 -11.27
CA PHE A 15 2.67 -0.39 -11.42
C PHE A 15 2.35 -1.58 -10.50
N PHE A 16 1.06 -1.76 -10.25
CA PHE A 16 0.47 -2.89 -9.53
C PHE A 16 -0.96 -3.08 -10.07
N THR A 17 -1.54 -4.26 -9.90
CA THR A 17 -2.84 -4.65 -10.46
C THR A 17 -3.72 -5.17 -9.33
N PRO A 18 -4.55 -4.34 -8.69
CA PRO A 18 -5.44 -4.78 -7.62
C PRO A 18 -6.69 -5.46 -8.18
N ASP A 19 -6.52 -6.60 -8.89
CA ASP A 19 -7.60 -7.37 -9.51
C ASP A 19 -7.97 -8.65 -8.74
N GLY A 20 -7.21 -8.99 -7.70
CA GLY A 20 -7.48 -10.11 -6.81
C GLY A 20 -6.98 -11.46 -7.33
N ASP A 21 -6.09 -11.46 -8.32
CA ASP A 21 -5.50 -12.68 -8.89
C ASP A 21 -4.33 -13.24 -8.05
N GLY A 22 -3.91 -12.52 -7.01
CA GLY A 22 -2.79 -12.86 -6.13
C GLY A 22 -1.44 -12.29 -6.58
N PHE A 23 -1.37 -11.66 -7.75
CA PHE A 23 -0.16 -11.14 -8.39
C PHE A 23 -0.17 -9.61 -8.47
N ASN A 24 0.75 -8.97 -7.73
CA ASN A 24 0.85 -7.51 -7.68
C ASN A 24 -0.45 -6.79 -7.25
N ASP A 25 -1.30 -7.44 -6.44
CA ASP A 25 -2.52 -6.83 -5.89
C ASP A 25 -2.28 -5.61 -5.00
N ASN A 26 -1.08 -5.54 -4.42
CA ASN A 26 -0.75 -4.53 -3.43
C ASN A 26 0.56 -3.83 -3.80
N TRP A 27 0.60 -2.53 -3.52
CA TRP A 27 1.75 -1.69 -3.76
C TRP A 27 2.49 -1.35 -2.47
N ALA A 28 3.81 -1.49 -2.49
CA ALA A 28 4.72 -0.99 -1.46
C ALA A 28 6.13 -0.85 -2.02
N PRO A 29 6.95 0.08 -1.51
CA PRO A 29 8.38 0.12 -1.82
C PRO A 29 9.06 -1.18 -1.36
N LYS A 30 9.93 -1.72 -2.20
CA LYS A 30 10.75 -2.91 -1.92
C LYS A 30 12.10 -2.48 -1.33
N ASN A 31 12.81 -3.43 -0.71
CA ASN A 31 14.11 -3.22 -0.07
C ASN A 31 14.08 -2.22 1.11
N THR A 32 12.97 -2.14 1.83
CA THR A 32 12.78 -1.22 2.96
C THR A 32 13.18 -1.78 4.32
N GLN A 33 13.74 -2.99 4.39
CA GLN A 33 14.03 -3.70 5.65
C GLN A 33 15.03 -2.95 6.54
N ASN A 34 15.98 -2.23 5.93
CA ASN A 34 16.98 -1.43 6.65
C ASN A 34 16.43 -0.08 7.13
N TYR A 35 15.18 0.26 6.78
CA TYR A 35 14.55 1.55 7.07
C TYR A 35 13.25 1.35 7.88
N PRO A 36 13.35 0.94 9.16
CA PRO A 36 12.16 0.61 9.98
C PRO A 36 11.22 1.80 10.21
N TYR A 37 11.74 3.02 10.08
CA TYR A 37 10.98 4.27 10.28
C TYR A 37 10.58 4.95 8.96
N ILE A 38 10.70 4.27 7.82
CA ILE A 38 10.28 4.84 6.53
C ILE A 38 8.77 5.10 6.52
N GLN A 39 8.40 6.30 6.04
CA GLN A 39 7.03 6.68 5.78
C GLN A 39 6.84 6.89 4.28
N THR A 40 5.82 6.25 3.72
CA THR A 40 5.47 6.40 2.31
C THR A 40 4.13 7.11 2.23
N HIS A 41 4.10 8.26 1.57
CA HIS A 41 2.89 9.04 1.34
C HIS A 41 2.40 8.81 -0.09
N ILE A 42 1.12 8.43 -0.22
CA ILE A 42 0.50 8.14 -1.51
C ILE A 42 -0.45 9.29 -1.84
N PHE A 43 -0.30 9.83 -3.05
CA PHE A 43 -1.08 10.97 -3.55
C PHE A 43 -1.82 10.59 -4.83
N ASP A 44 -2.92 11.28 -5.11
CA ASP A 44 -3.59 11.17 -6.40
C ASP A 44 -2.96 12.10 -7.47
N ARG A 45 -3.46 12.02 -8.70
CA ARG A 45 -3.03 12.87 -9.83
C ARG A 45 -3.22 14.38 -9.61
N TYR A 46 -4.01 14.77 -8.61
CA TYR A 46 -4.30 16.15 -8.26
C TYR A 46 -3.52 16.61 -7.02
N GLY A 47 -2.59 15.78 -6.51
CA GLY A 47 -1.77 16.09 -5.35
C GLY A 47 -2.50 15.95 -3.99
N ARG A 48 -3.69 15.36 -3.96
CA ARG A 48 -4.41 15.09 -2.71
C ARG A 48 -3.83 13.83 -2.06
N LYS A 49 -3.48 13.92 -0.77
CA LYS A 49 -2.96 12.77 -0.01
C LYS A 49 -4.07 11.73 0.16
N ILE A 50 -3.85 10.53 -0.36
CA ILE A 50 -4.75 9.38 -0.25
C ILE A 50 -4.52 8.70 1.09
N THR A 51 -3.27 8.31 1.37
CA THR A 51 -2.92 7.55 2.59
C THR A 51 -1.44 7.69 2.93
N THR A 52 -1.05 7.16 4.08
CA THR A 52 0.33 7.01 4.51
C THR A 52 0.53 5.60 5.03
N ILE A 53 1.55 4.91 4.50
CA ILE A 53 1.90 3.54 4.88
C ILE A 53 3.30 3.52 5.49
N ASN A 54 3.49 2.65 6.49
CA ASN A 54 4.79 2.35 7.07
C ASN A 54 5.47 1.16 6.34
N GLN A 55 6.69 0.85 6.75
CA GLN A 55 7.51 -0.25 6.22
C GLN A 55 6.78 -1.61 6.10
N LYS A 56 5.85 -1.90 7.03
CA LYS A 56 5.16 -3.19 7.13
C LYS A 56 3.82 -3.21 6.39
N GLN A 57 3.36 -2.06 5.91
CA GLN A 57 2.07 -1.89 5.27
C GLN A 57 2.22 -1.90 3.74
N LYS A 58 1.14 -2.34 3.07
CA LYS A 58 0.98 -2.26 1.63
C LYS A 58 -0.33 -1.57 1.32
N TRP A 59 -0.41 -0.93 0.15
CA TRP A 59 -1.60 -0.26 -0.32
C TRP A 59 -2.33 -1.12 -1.35
N ASP A 60 -3.63 -1.33 -1.14
CA ASP A 60 -4.52 -2.17 -1.95
C ASP A 60 -5.19 -1.39 -3.11
N GLY A 61 -4.77 -0.14 -3.36
CA GLY A 61 -5.38 0.71 -4.38
C GLY A 61 -6.66 1.42 -3.93
N THR A 62 -7.14 1.20 -2.71
CA THR A 62 -8.39 1.82 -2.25
C THR A 62 -8.18 3.31 -1.92
N TYR A 63 -9.02 4.16 -2.52
CA TYR A 63 -9.17 5.57 -2.14
C TYR A 63 -10.27 5.68 -1.08
N ASN A 64 -9.93 5.98 0.18
CA ASN A 64 -10.88 6.16 1.29
C ASN A 64 -11.95 5.05 1.42
N LYS A 65 -11.75 4.09 2.34
CA LYS A 65 -12.67 2.97 2.63
C LYS A 65 -14.11 3.35 3.07
N ASN A 66 -14.51 4.61 2.97
CA ASN A 66 -15.77 5.14 3.52
C ASN A 66 -16.92 5.26 2.52
N ASN A 67 -16.90 4.60 1.36
CA ASN A 67 -18.04 4.66 0.44
C ASN A 67 -18.37 3.38 -0.34
N CYS A 68 -17.90 2.22 0.12
CA CYS A 68 -18.69 1.02 -0.15
C CYS A 68 -19.80 1.02 0.90
N LEU A 69 -20.91 1.72 0.60
CA LEU A 69 -22.18 1.42 1.27
C LEU A 69 -22.30 -0.10 1.18
N GLN A 70 -22.22 -0.76 2.33
CA GLN A 70 -22.66 -2.13 2.47
C GLN A 70 -24.11 -2.12 2.00
N VAL A 71 -24.35 -2.44 0.71
CA VAL A 71 -25.66 -2.89 0.28
C VAL A 71 -25.79 -4.22 1.00
N THR A 72 -26.20 -4.16 2.26
CA THR A 72 -26.64 -5.33 3.01
C THR A 72 -27.74 -5.91 2.15
N THR A 73 -27.41 -6.96 1.40
CA THR A 73 -28.40 -7.73 0.65
C THR A 73 -29.42 -8.20 1.66
N GLY A 74 -30.54 -7.49 1.70
CA GLY A 74 -31.70 -7.88 2.47
C GLY A 74 -32.29 -9.12 1.83
N THR A 75 -31.85 -10.29 2.29
CA THR A 75 -32.63 -11.52 2.13
C THR A 75 -33.19 -11.85 3.50
N SER A 76 -34.27 -11.15 3.88
CA SER A 76 -35.21 -11.67 4.87
C SER A 76 -36.04 -12.71 4.13
N SER A 77 -35.69 -13.99 4.28
CA SER A 77 -36.61 -15.07 3.94
C SER A 77 -37.79 -14.99 4.90
N ARG A 78 -39.00 -15.05 4.34
CA ARG A 78 -40.24 -15.32 5.08
C ARG A 78 -40.16 -16.64 5.84
#